data_AF-A0A836TGP6-F1
#
_entry.id   AF-A0A836TGP6-F1
#
_cell.length_a   1.000
_cell.length_b   1.000
_cell.length_c   1.000
_cell.angle_alpha   90.00
_cell.angle_beta   90.00
_cell.angle_gamma   90.00
#
_symmetry.space_group_name_H-M   'P 1'
#
loop_
_entity.id
_entity.type
_entity.pdbx_description
1 polymer ?
#
loop_
_entity_poly.entity_id
_entity_poly.type
_entity_poly.pdbx_seq_one_letter_code
_entity_poly.pdbx_strand_id
1 'polypeptide(L)'
;MVKFCLQCKSAFWGGQFCPICPGEIELLDAALTENKKYLTELNIDVRPKYYARSSMLLSCFGFVMALPLGAFVFLRGLASSGNVELWAGIGIGTIVFISWGCWYLSHRLFDKQMEGVEVEDKEPQLD
;
A
#
# COMPACT_ATOMS: atom_id res chain seq x y z
N MET A 1 5.60 -16.28 3.99
CA MET A 1 4.67 -16.03 5.13
C MET A 1 5.22 -14.87 5.95
N VAL A 2 4.37 -14.08 6.62
CA VAL A 2 4.84 -12.99 7.49
C VAL A 2 5.41 -13.62 8.75
N LYS A 3 6.66 -13.32 9.04
CA LYS A 3 7.30 -13.69 10.29
C LYS A 3 7.66 -12.44 11.08
N PHE A 4 7.84 -12.56 12.38
CA PHE A 4 8.19 -11.42 13.21
C PHE A 4 9.23 -11.77 14.27
N CYS A 5 10.00 -10.75 14.64
CA CYS A 5 10.95 -10.83 15.74
C CYS A 5 10.38 -10.06 16.94
N LEU A 6 10.38 -10.68 18.12
CA LEU A 6 9.91 -10.05 19.37
C LEU A 6 10.86 -8.95 19.86
N GLN A 7 12.15 -9.06 19.55
CA GLN A 7 13.17 -8.16 20.09
C GLN A 7 13.23 -6.81 19.35
N CYS A 8 13.18 -6.82 18.02
CA CYS A 8 13.14 -5.59 17.21
C CYS A 8 11.72 -5.18 16.79
N LYS A 9 10.70 -5.96 17.18
CA LYS A 9 9.27 -5.72 16.87
C LYS A 9 9.04 -5.35 15.40
N SER A 10 9.73 -6.05 14.50
CA SER A 10 9.62 -5.89 13.06
C SER A 10 9.15 -7.19 12.40
N ALA A 11 8.36 -7.02 11.35
CA ALA A 11 7.83 -8.10 10.54
C ALA A 11 8.66 -8.27 9.26
N PHE A 12 8.93 -9.50 8.87
CA PHE A 12 9.72 -9.87 7.70
C PHE A 12 8.93 -10.81 6.79
N TRP A 13 9.28 -10.78 5.51
CA TRP A 13 8.68 -11.62 4.48
C TRP A 13 9.59 -12.82 4.19
N GLY A 14 9.58 -13.82 5.07
CA GLY A 14 10.45 -15.01 4.97
C GLY A 14 11.75 -14.92 5.78
N GLY A 15 12.59 -15.95 5.66
CA GLY A 15 13.79 -16.15 6.50
C GLY A 15 13.54 -17.05 7.72
N GLN A 16 14.60 -17.59 8.31
CA GLN A 16 14.55 -18.28 9.62
C GLN A 16 14.99 -17.36 10.75
N PHE A 17 15.98 -16.50 10.51
CA PHE A 17 16.59 -15.64 11.52
C PHE A 17 16.40 -14.15 11.23
N CYS A 18 16.35 -13.35 12.29
CA CYS A 18 16.26 -11.91 12.19
C CYS A 18 17.55 -11.31 11.59
N PRO A 19 17.48 -10.50 10.53
CA PRO A 19 18.67 -9.87 9.94
C PRO A 19 19.16 -8.62 10.70
N ILE A 20 18.38 -8.12 11.67
CA ILE A 20 18.67 -6.87 12.39
C ILE A 20 19.30 -7.15 13.76
N CYS A 21 18.82 -8.18 14.46
CA CYS A 21 19.27 -8.48 15.80
C CYS A 21 20.58 -9.28 15.78
N PRO A 22 21.56 -8.95 16.64
CA PRO A 22 22.74 -9.79 16.82
C PRO A 22 22.37 -11.09 17.54
N GLY A 23 22.77 -12.22 16.98
CA GLY A 23 22.35 -13.55 17.40
C GLY A 23 21.31 -14.12 16.43
N GLU A 24 21.40 -15.41 16.15
CA GLU A 24 20.47 -16.13 15.25
C GLU A 24 19.08 -16.26 15.91
N ILE A 25 18.36 -15.15 16.03
CA ILE A 25 17.05 -15.12 16.67
C ILE A 25 16.00 -15.62 15.69
N GLU A 26 15.33 -16.70 16.07
CA GLU A 26 14.28 -17.29 15.26
C GLU A 26 13.09 -16.36 15.08
N LEU A 27 12.63 -16.28 13.84
CA LEU A 27 11.47 -15.51 13.44
C LEU A 27 10.19 -16.32 13.67
N LEU A 28 9.27 -15.77 14.46
CA LEU A 28 7.97 -16.40 14.75
C LEU A 28 7.02 -16.23 13.56
N ASP A 29 6.39 -17.31 13.12
CA ASP A 29 5.39 -17.26 12.05
C ASP A 29 4.05 -16.72 12.56
N ALA A 30 3.51 -15.71 11.86
CA ALA A 30 2.19 -15.12 12.17
C ALA A 30 1.01 -16.02 11.80
N ALA A 31 1.24 -17.08 11.04
CA ALA A 31 0.22 -18.05 10.67
C ALA A 31 -0.16 -18.99 11.83
N LEU A 32 0.74 -19.19 12.80
CA LEU A 32 0.51 -20.06 13.95
C LEU A 32 -0.46 -19.40 14.94
N THR A 33 -1.46 -20.16 15.40
CA THR A 33 -2.48 -19.67 16.34
C THR A 33 -1.90 -19.25 17.68
N GLU A 34 -0.84 -19.92 18.14
CA GLU A 34 -0.15 -19.63 19.40
C GLU A 34 0.52 -18.25 19.39
N ASN A 35 0.95 -17.80 18.22
CA ASN A 35 1.67 -16.54 18.02
C ASN A 35 0.72 -15.34 17.85
N LYS A 36 -0.60 -15.57 17.80
CA LYS A 36 -1.59 -14.50 17.65
C LYS A 36 -1.63 -13.52 18.82
N LYS A 37 -1.22 -13.94 20.02
CA LYS A 37 -1.15 -13.09 21.22
C LYS A 37 -0.21 -11.88 21.04
N TYR A 38 0.83 -12.01 20.22
CA TYR A 38 1.82 -10.95 19.99
C TYR A 38 1.44 -10.02 18.82
N LEU A 39 0.37 -10.32 18.07
CA LEU A 39 0.00 -9.56 16.88
C LEU A 39 -0.59 -8.19 17.17
N THR A 40 -1.19 -7.98 18.34
CA THR A 40 -1.80 -6.69 18.71
C THR A 40 -0.76 -5.57 18.81
N GLU A 41 0.42 -5.87 19.34
CA GLU A 41 1.52 -4.91 19.45
C GLU A 41 2.29 -4.72 18.13
N LEU A 42 2.42 -5.79 17.34
CA LEU A 42 3.06 -5.73 16.02
C LEU A 42 2.18 -5.18 14.89
N ASN A 43 0.91 -4.89 15.18
CA ASN A 43 -0.06 -4.40 14.20
C ASN A 43 0.41 -3.10 13.52
N ILE A 44 1.23 -2.30 14.21
CA ILE A 44 1.79 -1.03 13.71
C ILE A 44 2.72 -1.27 12.51
N ASP A 45 3.57 -2.31 12.51
CA ASP A 45 4.50 -2.59 11.39
C ASP A 45 3.87 -3.46 10.29
N VAL A 46 2.84 -4.22 10.65
CA VAL A 46 2.14 -5.11 9.72
C VAL A 46 1.12 -4.34 8.87
N ARG A 47 0.46 -3.32 9.44
CA ARG A 47 -0.54 -2.49 8.77
C ARG A 47 -0.01 -1.83 7.48
N PRO A 48 1.14 -1.14 7.45
CA PRO A 48 1.67 -0.54 6.21
C PRO A 48 1.88 -1.56 5.10
N LYS A 49 2.37 -2.75 5.44
CA LYS A 49 2.68 -3.80 4.47
C LYS A 49 1.42 -4.42 3.85
N TYR A 50 0.37 -4.64 4.64
CA TYR A 50 -0.92 -5.08 4.10
C TYR A 50 -1.66 -3.96 3.36
N TYR A 51 -1.55 -2.72 3.84
CA TYR A 51 -2.13 -1.55 3.18
C TYR A 51 -1.52 -1.33 1.79
N ALA A 52 -0.21 -1.48 1.64
CA ALA A 52 0.47 -1.40 0.34
C ALA A 52 0.00 -2.47 -0.66
N ARG A 53 -0.31 -3.68 -0.17
CA ARG A 53 -0.80 -4.77 -1.03
C ARG A 53 -2.25 -4.57 -1.45
N SER A 54 -3.11 -4.20 -0.51
CA SER A 54 -4.52 -3.94 -0.81
C SER A 54 -4.68 -2.72 -1.72
N SER A 55 -3.88 -1.67 -1.52
CA SER A 55 -3.87 -0.48 -2.37
C SER A 55 -3.40 -0.79 -3.79
N MET A 56 -2.39 -1.66 -3.96
CA MET A 56 -1.93 -2.09 -5.28
C MET A 56 -3.03 -2.81 -6.07
N LEU A 57 -3.76 -3.74 -5.43
CA LEU A 57 -4.86 -4.46 -6.06
C LEU A 57 -6.03 -3.53 -6.41
N LEU A 58 -6.40 -2.63 -5.50
CA LEU A 58 -7.49 -1.67 -5.72
C LEU A 58 -7.17 -0.72 -6.87
N SER A 59 -5.91 -0.24 -6.96
CA SER A 59 -5.45 0.63 -8.03
C SER A 59 -5.46 -0.08 -9.38
N CYS A 60 -4.99 -1.33 -9.42
CA CYS A 60 -5.01 -2.15 -10.62
C CYS A 60 -6.44 -2.40 -11.12
N PHE A 61 -7.36 -2.75 -10.20
CA PHE A 61 -8.77 -2.92 -10.53
C PHE A 61 -9.40 -1.63 -11.07
N GLY A 62 -9.14 -0.50 -10.42
CA GLY A 62 -9.60 0.81 -10.88
C GLY A 62 -9.12 1.14 -12.29
N PHE A 63 -7.86 0.86 -12.61
CA PHE A 63 -7.30 1.08 -13.94
C PHE A 63 -7.97 0.22 -15.01
N VAL A 64 -8.13 -1.08 -14.75
CA VAL A 64 -8.76 -2.02 -15.69
C VAL A 64 -10.21 -1.64 -15.98
N MET A 65 -10.95 -1.14 -14.98
CA MET A 65 -12.34 -0.71 -15.14
C MET A 65 -12.47 0.68 -15.78
N ALA A 66 -11.55 1.61 -15.48
CA ALA A 66 -11.60 2.97 -15.99
C ALA A 66 -11.17 3.09 -17.46
N LEU A 67 -10.21 2.28 -17.91
CA LEU A 67 -9.72 2.29 -19.29
C LEU A 67 -10.82 2.11 -20.36
N PRO A 68 -11.65 1.04 -20.32
CA PRO A 68 -12.66 0.81 -21.34
C PRO A 68 -13.76 1.87 -21.32
N LEU A 69 -14.18 2.32 -20.14
CA LEU A 69 -15.19 3.39 -20.01
C LEU A 69 -14.65 4.74 -20.51
N GLY A 70 -13.42 5.09 -20.14
CA GLY A 70 -12.76 6.31 -20.61
C GLY A 70 -12.56 6.30 -22.12
N ALA A 71 -12.08 5.18 -22.68
CA ALA A 71 -11.92 5.00 -24.12
C ALA A 71 -13.27 5.12 -24.86
N PHE A 72 -14.34 4.53 -24.33
CA PHE A 72 -15.67 4.62 -24.92
C PHE A 72 -16.18 6.06 -25.00
N VAL A 73 -16.10 6.82 -23.90
CA VAL A 73 -16.53 8.23 -23.86
C VAL A 73 -15.71 9.07 -24.85
N PHE A 74 -14.40 8.85 -24.91
CA PHE A 74 -13.51 9.62 -25.77
C PHE A 74 -13.75 9.32 -27.26
N LEU A 75 -13.85 8.04 -27.62
CA LEU A 75 -14.15 7.62 -29.00
C LEU A 75 -15.53 8.09 -29.44
N ARG A 76 -16.53 8.05 -28.55
CA ARG A 76 -17.87 8.53 -28.86
C ARG A 76 -17.90 10.06 -29.03
N GLY A 77 -17.16 10.78 -28.19
CA GLY A 77 -17.01 12.22 -28.25
C GLY A 77 -16.36 12.70 -29.55
N LEU A 78 -15.25 12.06 -29.94
CA LEU A 78 -14.56 12.32 -31.20
C LEU A 78 -15.46 12.03 -32.41
N ALA A 79 -16.15 10.89 -32.42
CA ALA A 79 -17.03 10.50 -33.51
C ALA A 79 -18.27 11.42 -33.66
N SER A 80 -18.75 11.99 -32.56
CA SER A 80 -19.97 12.82 -32.55
C SER A 80 -19.72 14.30 -32.87
N SER A 81 -18.57 14.86 -32.47
CA SER A 81 -18.33 16.30 -32.54
C SER A 81 -17.34 16.71 -33.64
N GLY A 82 -16.52 15.78 -34.14
CA GLY A 82 -15.48 16.06 -35.14
C GLY A 82 -14.37 17.02 -34.71
N ASN A 83 -14.43 17.57 -33.49
CA ASN A 83 -13.46 18.56 -32.98
C ASN A 83 -12.36 17.88 -32.16
N VAL A 84 -11.28 17.49 -32.84
CA VAL A 84 -10.18 16.73 -32.24
C VAL A 84 -9.42 17.52 -31.18
N GLU A 85 -9.23 18.83 -31.37
CA GLU A 85 -8.48 19.68 -30.43
C GLU A 85 -9.17 19.81 -29.07
N LEU A 86 -10.50 19.99 -29.08
CA LEU A 86 -11.27 20.10 -27.85
C LEU A 86 -11.23 18.80 -27.03
N TRP A 87 -11.42 17.66 -27.68
CA TRP A 87 -11.35 16.36 -27.00
C TRP A 87 -9.93 16.03 -26.54
N ALA A 88 -8.90 16.35 -27.33
CA ALA A 88 -7.51 16.21 -26.91
C ALA A 88 -7.20 17.03 -25.64
N GLY A 89 -7.66 18.29 -25.59
CA GLY A 89 -7.53 19.15 -24.42
C GLY A 89 -8.23 18.58 -23.18
N ILE A 90 -9.47 18.10 -23.35
CA ILE A 90 -10.21 17.42 -22.26
C ILE A 90 -9.44 16.18 -21.81
N GLY A 91 -8.98 15.33 -22.73
CA GLY A 91 -8.26 14.10 -22.41
C GLY A 91 -7.00 14.36 -21.58
N ILE A 92 -6.13 15.26 -22.05
CA ILE A 92 -4.90 15.64 -21.34
C ILE A 92 -5.22 16.27 -19.99
N GLY A 93 -6.18 17.21 -19.94
CA GLY A 93 -6.60 17.85 -18.70
C GLY A 93 -7.11 16.85 -17.67
N THR A 94 -7.88 15.86 -18.12
CA THR A 94 -8.42 14.80 -17.25
C THR A 94 -7.30 13.92 -16.70
N ILE A 95 -6.31 13.55 -17.52
CA ILE A 95 -5.15 12.76 -17.08
C ILE A 95 -4.37 13.52 -16.02
N VAL A 96 -3.98 14.77 -16.30
CA VAL A 96 -3.19 15.58 -15.37
C VAL A 96 -3.94 15.79 -14.05
N PHE A 97 -5.22 16.12 -14.11
CA PHE A 97 -6.04 16.37 -12.92
C PHE A 97 -6.22 15.11 -12.06
N ILE A 98 -6.54 13.96 -12.69
CA ILE A 98 -6.71 12.70 -11.96
C ILE A 98 -5.37 12.23 -11.38
N SER A 99 -4.29 12.26 -12.16
CA SER A 99 -2.97 11.85 -11.67
C SER A 99 -2.51 12.71 -10.49
N TRP A 100 -2.70 14.03 -10.57
CA TRP A 100 -2.38 14.94 -9.46
C TRP A 100 -3.27 14.69 -8.24
N GLY A 101 -4.58 14.53 -8.43
CA GLY A 101 -5.52 14.25 -7.35
C GLY A 101 -5.24 12.92 -6.65
N CYS A 102 -4.95 11.86 -7.42
CA CYS A 102 -4.55 10.56 -6.88
C CYS A 102 -3.25 10.65 -6.09
N TRP A 103 -2.24 11.36 -6.60
CA TRP A 103 -0.97 11.54 -5.90
C TRP A 103 -1.18 12.30 -4.58
N TYR A 104 -1.86 13.45 -4.62
CA TYR A 104 -2.10 14.26 -3.41
C TYR A 104 -2.91 13.51 -2.35
N LEU A 105 -3.98 12.82 -2.74
CA LEU A 105 -4.83 12.08 -1.81
C LEU A 105 -4.12 10.86 -1.24
N SER A 106 -3.39 10.10 -2.08
CA SER A 106 -2.64 8.92 -1.64
C SER A 106 -1.51 9.30 -0.69
N HIS A 107 -0.78 10.38 -0.97
CA HIS A 107 0.26 10.88 -0.07
C HIS A 107 -0.31 11.24 1.30
N ARG A 108 -1.40 12.01 1.32
CA ARG A 108 -2.04 12.42 2.58
C ARG A 108 -2.62 11.25 3.37
N LEU A 109 -3.18 10.24 2.69
CA LEU A 109 -3.66 9.02 3.34
C LEU A 109 -2.51 8.18 3.87
N PHE A 110 -1.42 8.06 3.12
CA PHE A 110 -0.24 7.34 3.51
C PHE A 110 0.41 7.96 4.75
N ASP A 111 0.65 9.27 4.76
CA ASP A 111 1.24 9.98 5.91
C ASP A 111 0.43 9.72 7.19
N LYS A 112 -0.90 9.83 7.12
CA LYS A 112 -1.79 9.54 8.25
C LYS A 112 -1.74 8.09 8.72
N GLN A 113 -1.51 7.12 7.83
CA GLN A 113 -1.39 5.71 8.21
C GLN A 113 0.00 5.38 8.77
N MET A 114 1.01 6.21 8.46
CA MET A 114 2.38 6.08 8.93
C MET A 114 2.63 6.85 10.24
N GLU A 115 1.72 7.73 10.65
CA GLU A 115 1.72 8.35 11.98
C GLU A 115 1.78 7.26 13.08
N GLY A 116 2.89 7.20 13.82
CA GLY A 116 3.14 6.22 14.88
C GLY A 116 3.93 4.97 14.49
N VAL A 117 4.31 4.82 13.20
CA VAL A 117 5.21 3.74 12.75
C VAL A 117 6.69 4.09 13.00
N GLU A 118 7.03 5.39 12.99
CA GLU A 118 8.40 5.91 13.14
C GLU A 118 8.84 6.14 14.60
N VAL A 119 8.11 5.63 15.59
CA VAL A 119 8.51 5.81 17.00
C VAL A 119 9.75 4.96 17.28
N GLU A 120 10.90 5.64 17.50
CA GLU A 120 12.20 5.06 17.89
C GLU A 120 12.14 4.32 19.24
N ASP A 121 11.14 4.58 20.08
CA ASP A 121 10.94 3.96 21.39
C ASP A 121 10.14 2.65 21.32
N LYS A 122 10.60 1.68 20.52
CA LYS A 122 10.12 0.30 20.65
C LYS A 122 10.79 -0.34 21.86
N GLU A 123 10.18 -0.24 23.04
CA GLU A 123 10.68 -0.92 24.23
C GLU A 123 10.80 -2.44 23.98
N PRO A 124 11.99 -3.04 24.19
CA PRO A 124 12.18 -4.48 23.97
C PRO A 124 11.33 -5.25 24.98
N GLN A 125 10.48 -6.15 24.51
CA GLN A 125 9.84 -7.12 25.40
C GLN A 125 10.81 -8.27 25.65
N LEU A 126 11.43 -8.24 26.83
CA LEU A 126 11.99 -9.41 27.48
C LEU A 126 10.89 -9.99 28.36
N ASP A 127 10.16 -10.97 27.83
CA ASP A 127 9.49 -12.02 28.61
C ASP A 127 9.73 -13.36 27.91
#